data_AF-A0A6F8T4Y2-F1
#
_entry.id   AF-A0A6F8T4Y2-F1
#
_cell.length_a   1.000
_cell.length_b   1.000
_cell.length_c   1.000
_cell.angle_alpha   90.00
_cell.angle_beta   90.00
_cell.angle_gamma   90.00
#
_symmetry.space_group_name_H-M   'P 1'
#
loop_
_entity.id
_entity.type
_entity.pdbx_description
1 polymer ?
#
loop_
_entity_poly.entity_id
_entity_poly.type
_entity_poly.pdbx_seq_one_letter_code
_entity_poly.pdbx_strand_id
1 'polypeptide(L)'
;MYHYTSLGSAWKILTNRNFHLTSYKDMNDSNEITYGLDKFLTIIKQNIRGLEKEILSRLIKNIRDTYNIYIICFSNTSRSLPMWRFYGDAGNGIAIGVDRAISAEHEKHNRIHEDFKICSVSYEDAAFQEVEGLVESLNLIMSHHSFKKRAKRNKNVFY
;
A
#
# COMPACT_ATOMS: atom_id res chain seq x y z
N MET A 1 -14.21 12.13 -7.79
CA MET A 1 -13.79 10.73 -7.93
C MET A 1 -15.03 9.86 -7.99
N TYR A 2 -14.96 8.64 -8.54
CA TYR A 2 -16.14 7.79 -8.75
C TYR A 2 -15.92 6.38 -8.19
N HIS A 3 -16.82 5.94 -7.31
CA HIS A 3 -16.83 4.56 -6.81
C HIS A 3 -17.88 3.74 -7.56
N TYR A 4 -17.45 2.71 -8.27
CA TYR A 4 -18.32 1.81 -9.00
C TYR A 4 -18.72 0.64 -8.12
N THR A 5 -20.01 0.35 -8.04
CA THR A 5 -20.53 -0.72 -7.20
C THR A 5 -21.90 -1.21 -7.66
N SER A 6 -22.41 -2.29 -7.06
CA SER A 6 -23.77 -2.78 -7.31
C SER A 6 -24.82 -1.89 -6.63
N LEU A 7 -26.07 -1.95 -7.08
CA LEU A 7 -27.17 -1.19 -6.47
C LEU A 7 -27.35 -1.50 -4.97
N GLY A 8 -27.21 -2.77 -4.57
CA GLY A 8 -27.33 -3.18 -3.17
C GLY A 8 -26.22 -2.60 -2.29
N SER A 9 -24.98 -2.58 -2.78
CA SER A 9 -23.86 -1.96 -2.06
C SER A 9 -24.00 -0.45 -2.01
N ALA A 10 -24.43 0.19 -3.11
CA ALA A 10 -24.72 1.62 -3.13
C ALA A 10 -25.80 2.00 -2.11
N TRP A 11 -26.88 1.21 -2.00
CA TRP A 11 -27.92 1.43 -1.01
C TRP A 11 -27.37 1.43 0.42
N LYS A 12 -26.49 0.48 0.75
CA LYS A 12 -25.82 0.42 2.06
C LYS A 12 -24.94 1.64 2.32
N ILE A 13 -24.14 2.04 1.33
CA ILE A 13 -23.27 3.23 1.42
C ILE A 13 -24.10 4.49 1.67
N LEU A 14 -25.19 4.69 0.92
CA LEU A 14 -26.05 5.87 1.05
C LEU A 14 -26.82 5.88 2.37
N THR A 15 -27.29 4.71 2.83
CA THR A 15 -28.04 4.56 4.09
C THR A 15 -27.13 4.82 5.29
N ASN A 16 -25.93 4.23 5.30
CA ASN A 16 -24.98 4.35 6.42
C ASN A 16 -24.10 5.61 6.33
N ARG A 17 -24.09 6.28 5.18
CA ARG A 17 -23.28 7.47 4.87
C ARG A 17 -21.77 7.25 5.07
N ASN A 18 -21.30 6.05 4.81
CA ASN A 18 -19.90 5.69 4.95
C ASN A 18 -19.44 4.79 3.82
N PHE A 19 -18.13 4.79 3.59
CA PHE A 19 -17.46 3.84 2.72
C PHE A 19 -16.76 2.81 3.58
N HIS A 20 -16.94 1.53 3.25
CA HIS A 20 -16.20 0.46 3.88
C HIS A 20 -14.90 0.23 3.12
N LEU A 21 -13.79 0.21 3.84
CA LEU A 21 -12.52 -0.23 3.28
C LEU A 21 -12.44 -1.75 3.35
N THR A 22 -11.83 -2.35 2.34
CA THR A 22 -11.65 -3.80 2.22
C THR A 22 -10.20 -4.13 2.47
N SER A 23 -9.92 -5.23 3.17
CA SER A 23 -8.55 -5.74 3.31
C SER A 23 -7.97 -6.00 1.92
N TYR A 24 -6.72 -5.58 1.69
CA TYR A 24 -6.07 -5.77 0.39
C TYR A 24 -6.04 -7.24 -0.07
N LYS A 25 -6.12 -8.18 0.87
CA LYS A 25 -6.13 -9.63 0.62
C LYS A 25 -7.42 -10.11 -0.06
N ASP A 26 -8.51 -9.37 0.12
CA ASP A 26 -9.85 -9.70 -0.39
C ASP A 26 -10.21 -8.90 -1.64
N MET A 27 -9.27 -8.14 -2.19
CA MET A 27 -9.45 -7.39 -3.42
C MET A 27 -9.38 -8.29 -4.65
N ASN A 28 -9.98 -7.82 -5.76
CA ASN A 28 -9.94 -8.50 -7.06
C ASN A 28 -8.50 -8.76 -7.55
N ASP A 29 -7.56 -7.90 -7.15
CA ASP A 29 -6.12 -8.12 -7.33
C ASP A 29 -5.41 -8.07 -5.98
N SER A 30 -5.41 -9.19 -5.27
CA SER A 30 -4.71 -9.34 -3.99
C SER A 30 -3.18 -9.37 -4.14
N ASN A 31 -2.67 -9.46 -5.37
CA ASN A 31 -1.23 -9.48 -5.64
C ASN A 31 -0.65 -8.08 -5.79
N GLU A 32 -1.46 -7.05 -5.99
CA GLU A 32 -1.00 -5.67 -6.22
C GLU A 32 -0.04 -5.16 -5.14
N ILE A 33 -0.45 -5.25 -3.86
CA ILE A 33 0.39 -4.85 -2.72
C ILE A 33 1.62 -5.76 -2.59
N THR A 34 1.44 -7.07 -2.81
CA THR A 34 2.54 -8.03 -2.73
C THR A 34 3.61 -7.75 -3.79
N TYR A 35 3.19 -7.41 -5.01
CA TYR A 35 4.05 -7.01 -6.11
C TYR A 35 4.84 -5.73 -5.79
N GLY A 36 4.16 -4.69 -5.27
CA GLY A 36 4.81 -3.45 -4.87
C GLY A 36 5.88 -3.69 -3.79
N LEU A 37 5.57 -4.53 -2.79
CA LEU A 37 6.53 -4.94 -1.77
C LEU A 37 7.72 -5.70 -2.38
N ASP A 38 7.48 -6.65 -3.28
CA ASP A 38 8.55 -7.44 -3.91
C ASP A 38 9.47 -6.59 -4.79
N LYS A 39 8.92 -5.60 -5.50
CA LYS A 39 9.69 -4.58 -6.25
C LYS A 39 10.53 -3.72 -5.31
N PHE A 40 9.92 -3.17 -4.25
CA PHE A 40 10.63 -2.39 -3.23
C PHE A 40 11.83 -3.16 -2.67
N LEU A 41 11.64 -4.45 -2.37
CA LEU A 41 12.70 -5.30 -1.85
C LEU A 41 13.81 -5.57 -2.86
N THR A 42 13.46 -5.72 -4.12
CA THR A 42 14.43 -5.92 -5.20
C THR A 42 15.35 -4.70 -5.30
N ILE A 43 14.78 -3.50 -5.25
CA ILE A 43 15.53 -2.23 -5.25
C ILE A 43 16.46 -2.16 -4.03
N ILE A 44 15.96 -2.47 -2.83
CA ILE A 44 16.76 -2.47 -1.60
C ILE A 44 17.93 -3.46 -1.68
N LYS A 45 17.69 -4.69 -2.15
CA LYS A 45 18.75 -5.72 -2.30
C LYS A 45 19.85 -5.32 -3.27
N GLN A 46 19.48 -4.69 -4.37
CA GLN A 46 20.43 -4.28 -5.40
C GLN A 46 21.29 -3.10 -4.96
N ASN A 47 20.74 -2.20 -4.14
CA ASN A 47 21.37 -0.93 -3.85
C ASN A 47 21.98 -0.81 -2.44
N ILE A 48 21.64 -1.71 -1.49
CA ILE A 48 22.20 -1.67 -0.13
C ILE A 48 23.19 -2.82 0.08
N ARG A 49 24.48 -2.49 0.09
CA ARG A 49 25.55 -3.47 0.34
C ARG A 49 25.68 -3.79 1.83
N GLY A 50 25.83 -5.08 2.14
CA GLY A 50 26.05 -5.55 3.51
C GLY A 50 24.79 -5.69 4.37
N LEU A 51 23.61 -5.48 3.78
CA LEU A 51 22.34 -5.86 4.42
C LEU A 51 22.19 -7.39 4.34
N GLU A 52 22.21 -8.05 5.49
CA GLU A 52 22.05 -9.51 5.53
C GLU A 52 20.65 -9.90 5.07
N LYS A 53 20.57 -10.98 4.28
CA LYS A 53 19.31 -11.53 3.74
C LYS A 53 18.28 -11.79 4.85
N GLU A 54 18.74 -12.12 6.05
CA GLU A 54 17.91 -12.38 7.22
C GLU A 54 17.28 -11.11 7.82
N ILE A 55 18.00 -9.98 7.82
CA ILE A 55 17.44 -8.70 8.29
C ILE A 55 16.32 -8.27 7.37
N LEU A 56 16.54 -8.41 6.05
CA LEU A 56 15.54 -8.07 5.05
C LEU A 56 14.32 -8.99 5.14
N SER A 57 14.50 -10.31 5.30
CA SER A 57 13.37 -11.23 5.47
C SER A 57 12.55 -10.93 6.72
N ARG A 58 13.21 -10.55 7.83
CA ARG A 58 12.53 -10.13 9.07
C ARG A 58 11.78 -8.82 8.90
N LEU A 59 12.34 -7.83 8.21
CA LEU A 59 11.65 -6.58 7.87
C LEU A 59 10.36 -6.84 7.09
N ILE A 60 10.41 -7.71 6.08
CA ILE A 60 9.23 -8.06 5.26
C ILE A 60 8.16 -8.71 6.11
N LYS A 61 8.56 -9.73 6.87
CA LYS A 61 7.65 -10.46 7.74
C LYS A 61 6.98 -9.50 8.71
N ASN A 62 7.76 -8.61 9.32
CA ASN A 62 7.22 -7.59 10.22
C ASN A 62 6.26 -6.65 9.51
N ILE A 63 6.56 -6.15 8.30
CA ILE A 63 5.62 -5.28 7.56
C ILE A 63 4.30 -6.03 7.30
N ARG A 64 4.37 -7.27 6.83
CA ARG A 64 3.18 -8.09 6.51
C ARG A 64 2.36 -8.47 7.74
N ASP A 65 3.03 -8.73 8.87
CA ASP A 65 2.38 -9.18 10.12
C ASP A 65 1.91 -8.01 11.00
N THR A 66 2.53 -6.83 10.86
CA THR A 66 2.23 -5.64 11.69
C THR A 66 1.11 -4.79 11.13
N TYR A 67 1.05 -4.64 9.79
CA TYR A 67 0.10 -3.73 9.16
C TYR A 67 -1.07 -4.49 8.54
N ASN A 68 -2.29 -4.14 8.98
CA ASN A 68 -3.50 -4.51 8.28
C ASN A 68 -3.85 -3.38 7.31
N ILE A 69 -3.63 -3.61 6.02
CA ILE A 69 -3.89 -2.60 4.99
C ILE A 69 -5.31 -2.75 4.49
N TYR A 70 -6.11 -1.70 4.67
CA TYR A 70 -7.46 -1.61 4.13
C TYR A 70 -7.52 -0.53 3.05
N ILE A 71 -8.20 -0.84 1.95
CA ILE A 71 -8.20 -0.04 0.72
C ILE A 71 -9.64 0.16 0.25
N ILE A 72 -9.89 1.34 -0.30
CA ILE A 72 -11.04 1.59 -1.17
C ILE A 72 -10.53 2.29 -2.44
N CYS A 73 -11.06 1.88 -3.59
CA CYS A 73 -10.64 2.42 -4.88
C CYS A 73 -11.71 3.33 -5.47
N PHE A 74 -11.23 4.38 -6.14
CA PHE A 74 -12.04 5.30 -6.92
C PHE A 74 -11.42 5.51 -8.30
N SER A 75 -12.27 5.67 -9.31
CA SER A 75 -11.86 6.11 -10.62
C SER A 75 -11.85 7.63 -10.74
N ASN A 76 -10.95 8.17 -11.55
CA ASN A 76 -10.96 9.57 -11.95
C ASN A 76 -12.01 9.87 -13.04
N THR A 77 -12.61 8.86 -13.65
CA THR A 77 -13.64 9.00 -14.69
C THR A 77 -14.93 8.29 -14.29
N SER A 78 -16.07 8.86 -14.68
CA SER A 78 -17.39 8.23 -14.54
C SER A 78 -17.77 7.36 -15.74
N ARG A 79 -17.00 7.43 -16.83
CA ARG A 79 -17.30 6.78 -18.10
C ARG A 79 -16.22 5.78 -18.51
N SER A 80 -15.91 4.83 -17.64
CA SER A 80 -15.00 3.73 -17.95
C SER A 80 -15.75 2.42 -18.16
N LEU A 81 -15.74 1.91 -19.40
CA LEU A 81 -16.31 0.59 -19.74
C LEU A 81 -15.69 -0.55 -18.90
N PRO A 82 -14.35 -0.62 -18.71
CA PRO A 82 -13.76 -1.58 -17.78
C PRO A 82 -14.33 -1.49 -16.36
N MET A 83 -14.51 -0.27 -15.83
CA MET A 83 -15.05 -0.11 -14.47
C MET A 83 -16.50 -0.57 -14.38
N TRP A 84 -17.34 -0.27 -15.37
CA TRP A 84 -18.71 -0.79 -15.44
C TRP A 84 -18.76 -2.31 -15.50
N ARG A 85 -17.86 -2.91 -16.29
CA ARG A 85 -17.79 -4.36 -16.44
C ARG A 85 -17.37 -5.06 -15.14
N PHE A 86 -16.30 -4.59 -14.49
CA PHE A 86 -15.68 -5.30 -13.36
C PHE A 86 -16.22 -4.87 -11.99
N TYR A 87 -16.65 -3.61 -11.84
CA TYR A 87 -17.03 -3.05 -10.54
C TYR A 87 -18.46 -2.48 -10.53
N GLY A 88 -19.00 -2.09 -11.69
CA GLY A 88 -20.37 -1.61 -11.85
C GLY A 88 -21.38 -2.73 -12.13
N ASP A 89 -21.19 -3.90 -11.51
CA ASP A 89 -22.11 -5.06 -11.62
C ASP A 89 -22.44 -5.45 -13.07
N ALA A 90 -21.40 -5.62 -13.88
CA ALA A 90 -21.50 -5.90 -15.32
C ALA A 90 -22.37 -4.90 -16.11
N GLY A 91 -22.46 -3.65 -15.64
CA GLY A 91 -23.27 -2.59 -16.26
C GLY A 91 -24.63 -2.35 -15.60
N ASN A 92 -25.05 -3.17 -14.64
CA ASN A 92 -26.33 -3.02 -13.92
C ASN A 92 -26.22 -2.23 -12.62
N GLY A 93 -24.99 -1.83 -12.25
CA GLY A 93 -24.71 -1.13 -11.01
C GLY A 93 -24.83 0.39 -11.13
N ILE A 94 -24.05 1.09 -10.30
CA ILE A 94 -24.00 2.55 -10.28
C ILE A 94 -22.58 3.05 -10.03
N ALA A 95 -22.29 4.27 -10.46
CA ALA A 95 -21.09 5.01 -10.10
C ALA A 95 -21.47 6.16 -9.16
N ILE A 96 -20.99 6.10 -7.91
CA ILE A 96 -21.19 7.15 -6.91
C ILE A 96 -20.09 8.19 -7.08
N GLY A 97 -20.46 9.41 -7.44
CA GLY A 97 -19.55 10.54 -7.50
C GLY A 97 -19.30 11.14 -6.12
N VAL A 98 -18.04 11.38 -5.78
CA VAL A 98 -17.64 12.05 -4.54
C VAL A 98 -16.63 13.17 -4.85
N ASP A 99 -16.77 14.29 -4.17
CA ASP A 99 -15.82 15.40 -4.31
C ASP A 99 -14.42 15.00 -3.87
N ARG A 100 -13.40 15.62 -4.48
CA ARG A 100 -11.99 15.33 -4.14
C ARG A 100 -11.61 15.81 -2.75
N ALA A 101 -12.37 16.74 -2.18
CA ALA A 101 -12.16 17.30 -0.85
C ALA A 101 -12.75 16.42 0.28
N ILE A 102 -12.75 15.09 0.13
CA ILE A 102 -13.08 14.20 1.25
C ILE A 102 -11.98 14.38 2.29
N SER A 103 -12.34 14.94 3.44
CA SER A 103 -11.57 14.74 4.66
C SER A 103 -11.99 13.40 5.24
N ALA A 104 -11.03 12.52 5.52
CA ALA A 104 -11.31 11.34 6.33
C ALA A 104 -11.54 11.78 7.77
N GLU A 105 -12.76 12.21 8.05
CA GLU A 105 -13.25 12.28 9.42
C GLU A 105 -13.39 10.84 9.91
N HIS A 106 -12.35 10.37 10.60
CA HIS A 106 -12.40 9.09 11.29
C HIS A 106 -13.36 9.24 12.47
N GLU A 107 -14.48 8.52 12.44
CA GLU A 107 -15.23 8.32 13.65
C GLU A 107 -14.31 7.63 14.68
N LYS A 108 -14.13 8.29 15.82
CA LYS A 108 -13.30 7.84 16.97
C LYS A 108 -13.71 6.49 17.56
N HIS A 109 -14.69 5.81 16.98
CA HIS A 109 -15.27 4.57 17.48
C HIS A 109 -14.37 3.35 17.27
N ASN A 110 -13.46 3.38 16.30
CA ASN A 110 -12.44 2.35 16.15
C ASN A 110 -11.07 2.93 16.49
N ARG A 111 -10.38 2.31 17.45
CA ARG A 111 -9.01 2.60 17.92
C ARG A 111 -7.94 2.34 16.86
N ILE A 112 -8.27 2.58 15.60
CA ILE A 112 -7.36 2.48 14.48
C ILE A 112 -6.57 3.79 14.49
N HIS A 113 -5.44 3.77 15.19
CA HIS A 113 -4.37 4.75 15.00
C HIS A 113 -3.80 4.53 13.59
N GLU A 114 -4.40 5.09 12.53
CA GLU A 114 -3.87 4.92 11.18
C GLU A 114 -3.74 6.25 10.43
N ASP A 115 -2.55 6.41 9.82
CA ASP A 115 -2.25 7.41 8.81
C ASP A 115 -3.09 7.12 7.56
N PHE A 116 -4.31 7.65 7.51
CA PHE A 116 -5.12 7.61 6.30
C PHE A 116 -4.47 8.43 5.20
N LYS A 117 -4.26 7.80 4.04
CA LYS A 117 -3.68 8.45 2.87
C LYS A 117 -4.51 8.19 1.63
N ILE A 118 -4.83 9.26 0.92
CA ILE A 118 -5.34 9.18 -0.45
C ILE A 118 -4.13 9.30 -1.37
N CYS A 119 -3.96 8.32 -2.26
CA CYS A 119 -2.91 8.33 -3.27
C CYS A 119 -3.47 7.92 -4.63
N SER A 120 -2.84 8.40 -5.70
CA SER A 120 -3.04 7.85 -7.04
C SER A 120 -2.29 6.53 -7.17
N VAL A 121 -2.96 5.50 -7.69
CA VAL A 121 -2.30 4.24 -8.04
C VAL A 121 -1.53 4.43 -9.34
N SER A 122 -0.26 4.02 -9.35
CA SER A 122 0.58 3.97 -10.54
C SER A 122 1.17 2.57 -10.68
N TYR A 123 1.09 2.01 -11.88
CA TYR A 123 1.68 0.72 -12.24
C TYR A 123 3.00 0.88 -13.00
N GLU A 124 3.44 2.11 -13.22
CA GLU A 124 4.67 2.40 -13.93
C GLU A 124 5.86 2.30 -12.99
N ASP A 125 7.00 1.80 -13.50
CA ASP A 125 8.23 1.68 -12.71
C ASP A 125 8.71 3.05 -12.17
N ALA A 126 8.31 4.16 -12.82
CA ALA A 126 8.57 5.53 -12.36
C ALA A 126 8.01 5.81 -10.95
N ALA A 127 6.97 5.10 -10.52
CA ALA A 127 6.42 5.22 -9.16
C ALA A 127 7.42 4.83 -8.06
N PHE A 128 8.46 4.06 -8.42
CA PHE A 128 9.49 3.62 -7.47
C PHE A 128 10.68 4.59 -7.37
N GLN A 129 10.68 5.73 -8.08
CA GLN A 129 11.74 6.74 -7.93
C GLN A 129 11.84 7.28 -6.49
N GLU A 130 10.70 7.39 -5.79
CA GLU A 130 10.71 7.77 -4.35
C GLU A 130 11.46 6.75 -3.47
N VAL A 131 11.52 5.48 -3.89
CA VAL A 131 12.27 4.42 -3.19
C VAL A 131 13.77 4.64 -3.31
N GLU A 132 14.25 5.23 -4.40
CA GLU A 132 15.68 5.53 -4.59
C GLU A 132 16.18 6.53 -3.53
N GLY A 133 15.40 7.55 -3.20
CA GLY A 133 15.73 8.49 -2.11
C GLY A 133 15.79 7.82 -0.72
N LEU A 134 14.91 6.85 -0.47
CA LEU A 134 14.97 6.04 0.74
C LEU A 134 16.24 5.17 0.78
N VAL A 135 16.61 4.57 -0.36
CA VAL A 135 17.83 3.78 -0.50
C VAL A 135 19.07 4.60 -0.19
N GLU A 136 19.17 5.83 -0.71
CA GLU A 136 20.27 6.74 -0.40
C GLU A 136 20.37 7.03 1.11
N SER A 137 19.22 7.33 1.72
CA SER A 137 19.13 7.58 3.17
C SER A 137 19.58 6.36 3.98
N LEU A 138 19.15 5.16 3.59
CA LEU A 138 19.56 3.92 4.25
C LEU A 138 21.05 3.63 4.05
N ASN A 139 21.59 3.87 2.85
CA ASN A 139 23.01 3.74 2.58
C ASN A 139 23.85 4.69 3.43
N LEU A 140 23.40 5.92 3.64
CA LEU A 140 24.05 6.88 4.55
C LEU A 140 24.11 6.33 5.98
N ILE A 141 22.96 5.85 6.50
CA ILE A 141 22.86 5.25 7.85
C ILE A 141 23.78 4.03 7.99
N MET A 142 23.77 3.14 6.99
CA MET A 142 24.60 1.92 6.99
C MET A 142 26.09 2.22 6.89
N SER A 143 26.46 3.31 6.19
CA SER A 143 27.85 3.75 6.06
C SER A 143 28.39 4.38 7.35
N HIS A 144 27.51 4.78 8.27
CA HIS A 144 27.86 5.40 9.53
C HIS A 144 28.69 4.47 10.42
N HIS A 145 29.69 5.05 11.11
CA HIS A 145 30.74 4.31 11.82
C HIS A 145 30.19 3.35 12.90
N SER A 146 29.05 3.69 13.51
CA SER A 146 28.32 2.90 14.50
C SER A 146 27.84 1.55 13.94
N PHE A 147 27.36 1.53 12.69
CA PHE A 147 26.87 0.32 12.03
C PHE A 147 28.01 -0.56 11.51
N LYS A 148 29.08 0.05 10.97
CA LYS A 148 30.29 -0.68 10.53
C LYS A 148 30.94 -1.49 11.67
N LYS A 149 30.97 -0.96 12.89
CA LYS A 149 31.56 -1.63 14.07
C LYS A 149 30.73 -2.85 14.51
N ARG A 150 29.40 -2.79 14.37
CA ARG A 150 28.46 -3.87 14.74
C ARG A 150 28.49 -5.03 13.74
N ALA A 151 28.58 -4.74 12.43
CA ALA A 151 28.72 -5.75 11.39
C ALA A 151 30.04 -6.56 11.49
N LYS A 152 31.16 -5.91 11.87
CA LYS A 152 32.43 -6.59 12.14
C LYS A 152 32.35 -7.52 13.36
N ARG A 153 31.57 -7.16 14.38
CA ARG A 153 31.47 -7.92 15.63
C ARG A 153 30.69 -9.23 15.44
N ASN A 154 29.65 -9.24 14.61
CA ASN A 154 28.86 -10.45 14.33
C ASN A 154 29.59 -11.50 13.47
N LYS A 155 30.53 -11.09 12.61
CA LYS A 155 31.36 -12.02 11.83
C LYS A 155 32.37 -12.81 12.67
N ASN A 156 32.71 -12.33 13.86
CA ASN A 156 33.73 -12.94 14.72
C ASN A 156 33.16 -13.91 15.77
N VAL A 157 31.86 -14.25 15.71
CA VAL A 157 31.20 -15.15 16.68
C VAL A 157 31.01 -16.57 16.11
N PHE A 158 31.43 -16.82 14.87
CA PHE A 158 31.44 -18.14 14.24
C PHE A 158 32.88 -18.62 14.02
N TYR A 159 33.58 -18.93 15.11
CA TYR A 159 34.77 -19.78 15.14
C TYR A 159 34.79 -20.56 16.44
#